data_AF-A0A0K3AUZ9-F1
#
_entry.id   AF-A0A0K3AUZ9-F1
#
_cell.length_a   1.000
_cell.length_b   1.000
_cell.length_c   1.000
_cell.angle_alpha   90.00
_cell.angle_beta   90.00
_cell.angle_gamma   90.00
#
_symmetry.space_group_name_H-M   'P 1'
#
loop_
_entity.id
_entity.type
_entity.pdbx_description
1 polymer ?
#
loop_
_entity_poly.entity_id
_entity_poly.type
_entity_poly.pdbx_seq_one_letter_code
_entity_poly.pdbx_strand_id
1 'polypeptide(L)'
;MRWLRVFLVLFLVDMLVQVLLAALFVTGDVALLKWHDTNANVILSTLLFLALIPAFMLWRPARATAGPLCWIVGLFLLIEAQKTLGYLRLIALHIVVGVAIFGVAAGLVVWALMYKREAK
;
A
#
# COMPACT_ATOMS: atom_id res chain seq x y z
N MET A 1 -0.61 11.80 -13.28
CA MET A 1 -1.23 10.47 -13.53
C MET A 1 -0.23 9.37 -13.83
N ARG A 2 0.73 9.51 -14.77
CA ARG A 2 1.75 8.48 -15.04
C ARG A 2 2.54 8.08 -13.80
N TRP A 3 3.06 9.05 -13.05
CA TRP A 3 3.78 8.82 -11.80
C TRP A 3 2.93 8.09 -10.74
N LEU A 4 1.67 8.49 -10.57
CA LEU A 4 0.75 7.82 -9.66
C LEU A 4 0.58 6.33 -10.02
N ARG A 5 0.45 6.00 -11.31
CA ARG A 5 0.40 4.60 -11.76
C ARG A 5 1.66 3.83 -11.40
N VAL A 6 2.83 4.41 -11.65
CA VAL A 6 4.13 3.80 -11.30
C VAL A 6 4.20 3.54 -9.80
N PHE A 7 3.87 4.52 -8.97
CA PHE A 7 3.87 4.36 -7.51
C PHE A 7 2.89 3.28 -7.04
N LEU A 8 1.65 3.27 -7.55
CA LEU A 8 0.66 2.26 -7.16
C LEU A 8 1.07 0.84 -7.58
N VAL A 9 1.68 0.69 -8.76
CA VAL A 9 2.20 -0.62 -9.21
C VAL A 9 3.37 -1.08 -8.36
N LEU A 10 4.35 -0.19 -8.09
CA LEU A 10 5.47 -0.52 -7.21
C LEU A 10 4.99 -0.88 -5.81
N PHE A 11 4.01 -0.14 -5.27
CA PHE A 11 3.40 -0.45 -3.99
C PHE A 11 2.71 -1.82 -3.98
N LEU A 12 1.98 -2.19 -5.05
CA LEU A 12 1.35 -3.51 -5.15
C LEU A 12 2.38 -4.64 -5.23
N VAL A 13 3.49 -4.43 -5.96
CA VAL A 13 4.60 -5.37 -6.02
C VAL A 13 5.25 -5.54 -4.65
N ASP A 14 5.49 -4.43 -3.94
CA ASP A 14 6.04 -4.47 -2.57
C ASP A 14 5.11 -5.18 -1.59
N MET A 15 3.80 -4.97 -1.69
CA MET A 15 2.80 -5.72 -0.91
C MET A 15 2.87 -7.23 -1.18
N LEU A 16 3.14 -7.67 -2.42
CA LEU A 16 3.37 -9.10 -2.70
C LEU A 16 4.63 -9.61 -2.02
N VAL A 17 5.72 -8.84 -2.07
CA VAL A 17 6.95 -9.17 -1.33
C VAL A 17 6.66 -9.29 0.16
N GLN A 18 5.88 -8.38 0.73
CA GLN A 18 5.52 -8.39 2.15
C GLN A 18 4.74 -9.64 2.57
N VAL A 19 3.80 -10.08 1.72
CA VAL A 19 3.06 -11.34 1.91
C VAL A 19 3.97 -12.55 1.77
N LEU A 20 4.89 -12.57 0.80
CA LEU A 20 5.84 -13.65 0.60
C LEU A 20 6.78 -13.82 1.80
N LEU A 21 7.30 -12.71 2.34
CA LEU A 21 8.16 -12.74 3.53
C LEU A 21 7.43 -13.32 4.75
N ALA A 22 6.16 -12.95 4.94
CA ALA A 22 5.33 -13.51 6.01
C ALA A 22 5.02 -15.00 5.79
N ALA A 23 4.67 -15.39 4.57
CA ALA A 23 4.35 -16.78 4.23
C ALA A 23 5.58 -17.69 4.38
N LEU A 24 6.75 -17.24 3.93
CA LEU A 24 7.98 -18.00 4.03
C LEU A 24 8.50 -18.08 5.47
N PHE A 25 8.21 -17.11 6.34
CA PHE A 25 8.51 -17.22 7.78
C PHE A 25 7.87 -18.47 8.42
N VAL A 26 6.75 -18.98 7.90
CA VAL A 26 6.12 -20.23 8.39
C VAL A 26 7.05 -21.44 8.27
N THR A 27 8.09 -21.38 7.41
CA THR A 27 9.14 -22.41 7.32
C THR A 27 10.08 -22.45 8.53
N GLY A 28 9.99 -21.47 9.45
CA GLY A 28 10.79 -21.37 10.66
C GLY A 28 12.01 -20.44 10.55
N ASP A 29 12.25 -19.85 9.37
CA ASP A 29 13.36 -18.90 9.19
C ASP A 29 13.01 -17.52 9.78
N VAL A 30 13.49 -17.27 10.99
CA VAL A 30 13.30 -16.01 11.72
C VAL A 30 13.92 -14.79 11.03
N ALA A 31 14.88 -14.98 10.11
CA ALA A 31 15.40 -13.87 9.33
C ALA A 31 14.29 -13.27 8.46
N LEU A 32 13.40 -14.10 7.91
CA LEU A 32 12.28 -13.65 7.08
C LEU A 32 11.27 -12.80 7.86
N LEU A 33 11.07 -13.08 9.15
CA LEU A 33 10.27 -12.21 10.02
C LEU A 33 10.93 -10.83 10.18
N LYS A 34 12.25 -10.78 10.33
CA LYS A 34 12.99 -9.51 10.38
C LYS A 34 12.93 -8.77 9.04
N TRP A 35 13.03 -9.48 7.92
CA TRP A 35 12.85 -8.91 6.58
C TRP A 35 11.44 -8.35 6.39
N HIS A 36 10.41 -9.07 6.83
CA HIS A 36 9.02 -8.62 6.83
C HIS A 36 8.85 -7.31 7.64
N ASP A 37 9.40 -7.26 8.86
CA ASP A 37 9.35 -6.05 9.69
C ASP A 37 10.11 -4.87 9.05
N THR A 38 11.29 -5.13 8.49
CA THR A 38 12.11 -4.11 7.83
C THR A 38 11.42 -3.57 6.58
N ASN A 39 10.83 -4.44 5.74
CA ASN A 39 10.12 -4.03 4.54
C ASN A 39 8.91 -3.15 4.88
N ALA A 40 8.09 -3.53 5.87
CA ALA A 40 6.96 -2.74 6.35
C ALA A 40 7.35 -1.31 6.75
N ASN A 41 8.47 -1.16 7.47
CA ASN A 41 8.87 0.14 8.02
C ASN A 41 9.67 1.00 7.04
N VAL A 42 10.52 0.39 6.20
CA VAL A 42 11.43 1.13 5.33
C VAL A 42 10.83 1.34 3.96
N ILE A 43 10.35 0.28 3.31
CA ILE A 43 9.97 0.35 1.89
C ILE A 43 8.51 0.75 1.77
N LEU A 44 7.61 0.04 2.47
CA LEU A 44 6.17 0.23 2.35
C LEU A 44 5.73 1.63 2.82
N SER A 45 6.14 2.04 4.04
CA SER A 45 5.83 3.38 4.56
C SER A 45 6.46 4.49 3.71
N THR A 46 7.68 4.31 3.17
CA THR A 46 8.32 5.32 2.30
C THR A 46 7.62 5.44 0.95
N LEU A 47 7.31 4.33 0.28
CA LEU A 47 6.59 4.32 -0.99
C LEU A 47 5.23 5.02 -0.87
N LEU A 48 4.52 4.77 0.23
CA LEU A 48 3.21 5.36 0.44
C LEU A 48 3.29 6.85 0.77
N PHE A 49 4.28 7.26 1.56
CA PHE A 49 4.55 8.67 1.80
C PHE A 49 4.89 9.41 0.50
N LEU A 50 5.73 8.81 -0.36
CA LEU A 50 6.06 9.38 -1.67
C LEU A 50 4.85 9.44 -2.61
N ALA A 51 3.89 8.51 -2.50
CA ALA A 51 2.65 8.53 -3.28
C ALA A 51 1.70 9.68 -2.89
N LEU A 52 1.82 10.25 -1.67
CA LEU A 52 1.05 11.42 -1.26
C LEU A 52 1.38 12.66 -2.10
N ILE A 53 2.64 12.83 -2.51
CA ILE A 53 3.10 13.98 -3.30
C ILE A 53 2.34 14.08 -4.64
N PRO A 54 2.37 13.08 -5.54
CA PRO A 54 1.64 13.14 -6.80
C PRO A 54 0.12 13.12 -6.62
N ALA A 55 -0.40 12.51 -5.55
CA ALA A 55 -1.83 12.54 -5.24
C ALA A 55 -2.31 13.96 -4.86
N PHE A 56 -1.55 14.65 -4.02
CA PHE A 56 -1.79 16.04 -3.66
C PHE A 56 -1.68 16.97 -4.88
N MET A 57 -0.66 16.76 -5.73
CA MET A 57 -0.51 17.50 -7.00
C MET A 57 -1.67 17.26 -7.98
N LEU A 58 -2.36 16.12 -7.90
CA LEU A 58 -3.56 15.86 -8.71
C LEU A 58 -4.78 16.63 -8.17
N TRP A 59 -4.92 16.73 -6.85
CA TRP A 59 -6.06 17.37 -6.21
C TRP A 59 -6.05 18.90 -6.35
N ARG A 60 -4.97 19.57 -5.95
CA ARG A 60 -4.95 21.05 -5.88
C ARG A 60 -4.56 21.74 -7.19
N PRO A 61 -3.39 21.47 -7.81
CA PRO A 61 -3.01 22.07 -9.09
C PRO A 61 -3.85 21.63 -10.28
N ALA A 62 -4.21 20.34 -10.37
CA ALA A 62 -4.89 19.79 -11.56
C ALA A 62 -6.42 19.77 -11.44
N ARG A 63 -6.99 20.28 -10.33
CA ARG A 63 -8.43 20.30 -10.02
C ARG A 63 -9.13 18.94 -10.22
N ALA A 64 -8.40 17.84 -10.07
CA ALA A 64 -8.98 16.50 -10.16
C ALA A 64 -9.75 16.16 -8.88
N THR A 65 -10.60 15.14 -8.94
CA THR A 65 -11.35 14.65 -7.78
C THR A 65 -10.40 14.27 -6.65
N ALA A 66 -10.76 14.59 -5.40
CA ALA A 66 -9.95 14.30 -4.21
C ALA A 66 -9.87 12.79 -3.88
N GLY A 67 -10.69 11.96 -4.53
CA GLY A 67 -10.83 10.53 -4.26
C GLY A 67 -9.51 9.77 -4.13
N PRO A 68 -8.54 9.90 -5.05
CA PRO A 68 -7.27 9.19 -4.98
C PRO A 68 -6.44 9.57 -3.74
N LEU A 69 -6.49 10.84 -3.32
CA LEU A 69 -5.81 11.31 -2.13
C LEU A 69 -6.44 10.68 -0.87
N CYS A 70 -7.76 10.66 -0.77
CA CYS A 70 -8.47 10.01 0.33
C CYS A 70 -8.15 8.52 0.44
N TRP A 71 -8.08 7.81 -0.69
CA TRP A 71 -7.72 6.39 -0.71
C TRP A 71 -6.28 6.13 -0.26
N ILE A 72 -5.32 6.94 -0.69
CA ILE A 72 -3.91 6.78 -0.29
C ILE A 72 -3.73 7.10 1.20
N VAL A 73 -4.37 8.16 1.69
CA VAL A 73 -4.35 8.47 3.13
C VAL A 73 -5.02 7.36 3.95
N GLY A 74 -6.16 6.84 3.48
CA GLY A 74 -6.85 5.73 4.13
C GLY A 74 -5.98 4.47 4.18
N LEU A 75 -5.31 4.13 3.07
CA LEU A 75 -4.36 3.02 3.02
C LEU A 75 -3.18 3.21 3.98
N PHE A 76 -2.66 4.44 4.10
CA PHE A 76 -1.58 4.75 5.04
C PHE A 76 -1.97 4.40 6.47
N LEU A 77 -3.12 4.93 6.90
CA LEU A 77 -3.62 4.69 8.25
C LEU A 77 -3.93 3.22 8.49
N LEU A 78 -4.47 2.52 7.48
CA LEU A 78 -4.79 1.10 7.59
C LEU A 78 -3.53 0.22 7.69
N ILE A 79 -2.45 0.57 6.99
CA ILE A 79 -1.15 -0.11 7.09
C ILE A 79 -0.53 0.08 8.47
N GLU A 80 -0.53 1.31 9.00
CA GLU A 80 0.01 1.56 10.35
C GLU A 80 -0.81 0.85 11.43
N ALA A 81 -2.14 0.78 11.28
CA ALA A 81 -2.99 -0.05 12.13
C ALA A 81 -2.62 -1.54 12.00
N GLN A 82 -2.41 -2.04 10.79
CA GLN A 82 -2.06 -3.43 10.52
C GLN A 82 -0.70 -3.82 11.12
N LYS A 83 0.31 -2.94 11.02
CA LYS A 83 1.62 -3.08 11.68
C LYS A 83 1.45 -3.16 13.20
N THR A 84 0.63 -2.28 13.77
CA THR A 84 0.32 -2.29 15.20
C THR A 84 -0.30 -3.62 15.64
N LEU A 85 -1.24 -4.18 14.87
CA LEU A 85 -1.80 -5.51 15.13
C LEU A 85 -0.72 -6.60 15.11
N GLY A 86 0.26 -6.49 14.21
CA GLY A 86 1.41 -7.39 14.14
C GLY A 86 2.26 -7.33 15.40
N TYR A 87 2.61 -6.13 15.88
CA TYR A 87 3.35 -5.95 17.12
C TYR A 87 2.59 -6.40 18.37
N LEU A 88 1.27 -6.21 18.38
CA LEU A 88 0.38 -6.71 19.44
C LEU A 88 0.12 -8.23 19.33
N ARG A 89 0.67 -8.91 18.32
CA ARG A 89 0.48 -10.34 18.05
C ARG A 89 -0.98 -10.76 17.87
N LEU A 90 -1.82 -9.84 17.40
CA LEU A 90 -3.20 -10.13 17.00
C LEU A 90 -3.20 -10.71 15.58
N ILE A 91 -2.57 -11.87 15.41
CA ILE A 91 -2.17 -12.42 14.10
C ILE A 91 -3.34 -12.66 13.16
N ALA A 92 -4.46 -13.20 13.66
CA ALA A 92 -5.64 -13.44 12.84
C ALA A 92 -6.16 -12.13 12.20
N LEU A 93 -6.29 -11.07 13.00
CA LEU A 93 -6.75 -9.78 12.51
C LEU A 93 -5.70 -9.11 11.61
N HIS A 94 -4.41 -9.23 11.97
CA HIS A 94 -3.30 -8.74 11.15
C HIS A 94 -3.32 -9.35 9.73
N ILE A 95 -3.55 -10.66 9.61
CA ILE A 95 -3.64 -11.34 8.31
C ILE A 95 -4.87 -10.86 7.52
N VAL A 96 -6.06 -10.85 8.14
CA VAL A 96 -7.31 -10.43 7.47
C VAL A 96 -7.21 -9.00 6.97
N VAL A 97 -6.71 -8.08 7.80
CA VAL A 97 -6.49 -6.68 7.42
C VAL A 97 -5.44 -6.57 6.32
N GLY A 98 -4.36 -7.36 6.38
CA GLY A 98 -3.32 -7.40 5.34
C GLY A 98 -3.87 -7.80 3.97
N VAL A 99 -4.72 -8.83 3.93
CA VAL A 99 -5.41 -9.26 2.69
C VAL A 99 -6.36 -8.18 2.18
N ALA A 100 -7.10 -7.52 3.07
CA ALA A 100 -7.98 -6.41 2.70
C ALA A 100 -7.20 -5.23 2.09
N ILE A 101 -6.07 -4.84 2.70
CA ILE A 101 -5.16 -3.81 2.17
C ILE A 101 -4.69 -4.18 0.76
N PHE A 102 -4.27 -5.44 0.56
CA PHE A 102 -3.85 -5.92 -0.76
C PHE A 102 -4.96 -5.80 -1.80
N GLY A 103 -6.19 -6.19 -1.47
CA GLY A 103 -7.35 -6.06 -2.35
C GLY A 103 -7.64 -4.61 -2.75
N VAL A 104 -7.57 -3.68 -1.78
CA VAL A 104 -7.73 -2.24 -2.05
C VAL A 104 -6.61 -1.71 -2.93
N ALA A 105 -5.35 -2.11 -2.67
CA ALA A 105 -4.20 -1.72 -3.48
C ALA A 105 -4.34 -2.18 -4.94
N ALA A 106 -4.74 -3.43 -5.15
CA ALA A 106 -4.99 -3.99 -6.48
C ALA A 106 -6.12 -3.23 -7.20
N GLY A 107 -7.22 -2.96 -6.50
CA GLY A 107 -8.34 -2.17 -7.02
C GLY A 107 -7.92 -0.75 -7.47
N LEU A 108 -7.08 -0.08 -6.68
CA LEU A 108 -6.55 1.25 -7.03
C LEU A 108 -5.61 1.21 -8.24
N VAL A 109 -4.78 0.17 -8.38
CA VAL A 109 -3.96 -0.03 -9.58
C VAL A 109 -4.85 -0.20 -10.80
N VAL A 110 -5.85 -1.09 -10.74
CA VAL A 110 -6.81 -1.32 -11.84
C VAL A 110 -7.52 -0.02 -12.20
N TRP A 111 -8.07 0.69 -11.21
CA TRP A 111 -8.69 1.99 -11.41
C TRP A 111 -7.74 2.98 -12.09
N ALA A 112 -6.52 3.14 -11.59
CA ALA A 112 -5.57 4.10 -12.10
C ALA A 112 -5.15 3.79 -13.56
N LEU A 113 -5.03 2.51 -13.91
CA LEU A 113 -4.72 2.04 -15.26
C LEU A 113 -5.90 2.26 -16.22
N MET A 114 -7.13 1.95 -15.77
CA MET A 114 -8.35 2.10 -16.56
C MET A 114 -8.85 3.55 -16.65
N TYR A 115 -8.37 4.44 -15.78
CA TYR A 115 -8.78 5.84 -15.75
C TYR A 115 -8.53 6.52 -17.10
N LYS A 116 -9.62 6.82 -17.82
CA LYS A 116 -9.64 7.71 -18.98
C LYS A 116 -10.02 9.10 -18.49
N ARG A 117 -9.18 10.09 -18.77
CA ARG A 117 -9.51 11.49 -18.52
C ARG A 117 -10.56 11.89 -19.56
N GLU A 118 -11.78 12.19 -19.15
CA GLU A 118 -12.73 12.83 -20.05
C GLU A 118 -12.15 14.19 -20.46
N ALA A 119 -12.01 14.40 -21.77
CA ALA A 119 -11.63 15.69 -22.31
C ALA A 119 -12.81 16.63 -22.09
N LYS A 120 -12.58 17.69 -21.30
CA LYS A 120 -13.46 18.85 -21.25
C LYS A 120 -13.00 19.84 -22.30
#